data_AF-A0A2E2WPP9-F1
#
_entry.id   AF-A0A2E2WPP9-F1
#
_cell.length_a   1.000
_cell.length_b   1.000
_cell.length_c   1.000
_cell.angle_alpha   90.00
_cell.angle_beta   90.00
_cell.angle_gamma   90.00
#
_symmetry.space_group_name_H-M   'P 1'
#
loop_
_entity.id
_entity.type
_entity.pdbx_description
1 polymer ?
#
loop_
_entity_poly.entity_id
_entity_poly.type
_entity_poly.pdbx_seq_one_letter_code
_entity_poly.pdbx_strand_id
1 'polypeptide(L)'
;MSIHKDEEQQVEAIKKWWKEYGLTTIAGVVIAILIVLGWQYYQRAEMAKRDHASVAYETFITAQMSGDTDRAQSAANVLLSQFKKTSYAQLAEFWLAKMAVEKQQYSLANQHLMEIVQHAKEPGWRDIARIRLARINLEQQQSQQALTQLQSVGQSYQGLANVVRGDAYTQLKQFAQAKKAYHQALTQLPPDAPINALIKMKLANLPL
;
A
#
# COMPACT_ATOMS: atom_id res chain seq x y z
N MET A 1 -34.15 -26.31 -57.63
CA MET A 1 -35.14 -26.60 -56.58
C MET A 1 -34.42 -27.04 -55.30
N SER A 2 -33.64 -26.16 -54.68
CA SER A 2 -32.83 -26.51 -53.49
C SER A 2 -32.63 -25.38 -52.48
N ILE A 3 -33.00 -24.13 -52.80
CA ILE A 3 -32.82 -23.00 -51.87
C ILE A 3 -33.97 -22.88 -50.85
N HIS A 4 -35.21 -23.22 -51.23
CA HIS A 4 -36.37 -23.10 -50.32
C HIS A 4 -36.47 -24.19 -49.24
N LYS A 5 -35.85 -25.36 -49.44
CA LYS A 5 -35.85 -26.43 -48.42
C LYS A 5 -34.92 -26.11 -47.24
N ASP A 6 -33.82 -25.41 -47.50
CA ASP A 6 -32.89 -24.99 -46.44
C ASP A 6 -33.50 -23.90 -45.55
N GLU A 7 -34.30 -22.99 -46.11
CA GLU A 7 -34.95 -21.92 -45.34
C GLU A 7 -36.01 -22.45 -44.37
N GLU A 8 -36.89 -23.38 -44.80
CA GLU A 8 -37.90 -23.96 -43.91
C GLU A 8 -37.28 -24.81 -42.80
N GLN A 9 -36.24 -25.60 -43.10
CA GLN A 9 -35.54 -26.42 -42.11
C GLN A 9 -34.77 -25.59 -41.09
N GLN A 10 -34.17 -24.46 -41.51
CA GLN A 10 -33.51 -23.52 -40.59
C GLN A 10 -34.52 -22.88 -39.63
N VAL A 11 -35.70 -22.49 -40.12
CA VAL A 11 -36.75 -21.89 -39.28
C VAL A 11 -37.29 -22.89 -38.26
N GLU A 12 -37.50 -24.16 -38.65
CA GLU A 12 -37.93 -25.21 -37.72
C GLU A 12 -36.86 -25.53 -36.67
N ALA A 13 -35.58 -25.56 -37.05
CA ALA A 13 -34.47 -25.77 -36.13
C ALA A 13 -34.40 -24.66 -35.07
N ILE A 14 -34.56 -23.40 -35.48
CA ILE A 14 -34.60 -22.24 -34.57
C ILE A 14 -35.82 -22.33 -33.65
N LYS A 15 -37.02 -22.64 -34.17
CA LYS A 15 -38.23 -22.80 -33.35
C LYS A 15 -38.08 -23.91 -32.31
N LYS A 16 -37.48 -25.04 -32.68
CA LYS A 16 -37.25 -26.18 -31.79
C LYS A 16 -36.23 -25.81 -30.71
N TRP A 17 -35.11 -25.20 -31.09
CA TRP A 17 -34.10 -24.74 -30.15
C TRP A 17 -34.66 -23.72 -29.15
N TRP A 18 -35.49 -22.78 -29.61
CA TRP A 18 -36.12 -21.79 -28.73
C TRP A 18 -37.13 -22.42 -27.78
N LYS A 19 -37.92 -23.40 -28.24
CA LYS A 19 -38.84 -24.15 -27.38
C LYS A 19 -38.12 -24.96 -26.30
N GLU A 20 -36.91 -25.44 -26.59
CA GLU A 20 -36.12 -26.29 -25.70
C GLU A 20 -35.20 -25.48 -24.75
N TYR A 21 -34.60 -24.39 -25.24
CA TYR A 21 -33.56 -23.60 -24.52
C TYR A 21 -33.88 -22.11 -24.38
N GLY A 22 -35.02 -21.61 -24.86
CA GLY A 22 -35.35 -20.18 -24.83
C GLY A 22 -35.40 -19.63 -23.41
N LEU A 23 -36.00 -20.37 -22.47
CA LEU A 23 -36.08 -19.95 -21.06
C LEU A 23 -34.70 -19.90 -20.39
N THR A 24 -33.84 -20.91 -20.62
CA THR A 24 -32.49 -20.96 -20.05
C THR A 24 -31.58 -19.89 -20.66
N THR A 25 -31.74 -19.59 -21.95
CA THR A 25 -31.00 -18.53 -22.63
C THR A 25 -31.38 -17.16 -22.07
N ILE A 26 -32.68 -16.88 -21.91
CA ILE A 26 -33.17 -15.64 -21.30
C ILE A 26 -32.67 -15.52 -19.85
N ALA A 27 -32.76 -16.60 -19.07
CA ALA A 27 -32.26 -16.61 -17.69
C ALA A 27 -30.75 -16.30 -17.64
N GLY A 28 -29.95 -16.91 -18.52
CA GLY A 28 -28.52 -16.64 -18.63
C GLY A 28 -28.22 -15.18 -18.98
N VAL A 29 -28.97 -14.60 -19.92
CA VAL A 29 -28.83 -13.18 -20.30
C VAL A 29 -29.20 -12.26 -19.14
N VAL A 30 -30.30 -12.52 -18.44
CA VAL A 30 -30.72 -11.72 -17.28
C VAL A 30 -29.66 -11.77 -16.17
N ILE A 31 -29.13 -12.95 -15.87
CA ILE A 31 -28.04 -13.12 -14.89
C ILE A 31 -26.81 -12.32 -15.32
N ALA A 32 -26.41 -12.40 -16.59
CA ALA A 32 -25.28 -11.64 -17.12
C ALA A 32 -25.48 -10.12 -16.97
N ILE A 33 -26.69 -9.62 -17.28
CA ILE A 33 -27.03 -8.20 -17.10
C ILE A 33 -26.96 -7.80 -15.62
N LEU A 34 -27.52 -8.60 -14.71
CA LEU A 34 -27.48 -8.32 -13.28
C LEU A 34 -26.04 -8.27 -12.73
N ILE A 35 -25.17 -9.17 -13.18
CA ILE A 35 -23.74 -9.17 -12.82
C ILE A 35 -23.06 -7.87 -13.29
N VAL A 36 -23.27 -7.48 -14.54
CA VAL A 36 -22.66 -6.25 -15.10
C VAL A 36 -23.18 -5.00 -14.40
N LEU A 37 -24.49 -4.89 -14.16
CA LEU A 37 -25.09 -3.75 -13.45
C LEU A 37 -24.63 -3.69 -11.99
N GLY A 38 -24.55 -4.84 -11.31
CA GLY A 38 -24.03 -4.92 -9.95
C GLY A 38 -22.57 -4.45 -9.86
N TRP A 39 -21.72 -4.87 -10.81
CA TRP A 39 -20.33 -4.43 -10.89
C TRP A 39 -20.21 -2.93 -11.18
N GLN A 40 -21.00 -2.40 -12.13
CA GLN A 40 -21.01 -0.96 -12.43
C GLN A 40 -21.47 -0.11 -11.24
N TYR A 41 -22.53 -0.53 -10.54
CA TYR A 41 -23.01 0.15 -9.34
C TYR A 41 -21.93 0.18 -8.26
N TYR A 42 -21.27 -0.95 -8.01
CA TYR A 42 -20.16 -1.06 -7.07
C TYR A 42 -19.02 -0.09 -7.43
N GLN A 43 -18.62 -0.04 -8.72
CA GLN A 43 -17.58 0.89 -9.16
C GLN A 43 -17.95 2.36 -8.98
N ARG A 44 -19.20 2.75 -9.30
CA ARG A 44 -19.67 4.13 -9.11
C ARG A 44 -19.65 4.54 -7.65
N ALA A 45 -20.10 3.65 -6.75
CA ALA A 45 -20.07 3.90 -5.32
C ALA A 45 -18.63 4.06 -4.80
N GLU A 46 -17.68 3.28 -5.32
CA GLU A 46 -16.26 3.41 -4.96
C GLU A 46 -15.63 4.71 -5.49
N MET A 47 -15.99 5.15 -6.71
CA MET A 47 -15.54 6.42 -7.26
C MET A 47 -16.05 7.61 -6.43
N ALA A 48 -17.34 7.65 -6.09
CA ALA A 48 -17.88 8.70 -5.24
C ALA A 48 -17.19 8.77 -3.87
N LYS A 49 -16.87 7.62 -3.25
CA LYS A 49 -16.09 7.58 -2.00
C LYS A 49 -14.69 8.16 -2.16
N ARG A 50 -14.03 7.95 -3.31
CA ARG A 50 -12.71 8.51 -3.59
C ARG A 50 -12.77 10.03 -3.77
N ASP A 51 -13.82 10.55 -4.37
CA ASP A 51 -14.04 12.00 -4.51
C ASP A 51 -14.28 12.65 -3.14
N HIS A 52 -15.09 12.04 -2.27
CA HIS A 52 -15.26 12.56 -0.91
C HIS A 52 -13.97 12.42 -0.07
N ALA A 53 -13.22 11.33 -0.25
CA ALA A 53 -11.93 11.14 0.41
C ALA A 53 -10.90 12.19 -0.03
N SER A 54 -10.94 12.64 -1.30
CA SER A 54 -10.00 13.66 -1.79
C SER A 54 -10.24 15.02 -1.12
N VAL A 55 -11.49 15.42 -0.87
CA VAL A 55 -11.84 16.65 -0.13
C VAL A 55 -11.35 16.59 1.31
N ALA A 56 -11.55 15.45 1.99
CA ALA A 56 -11.02 15.23 3.33
C ALA A 56 -9.48 15.27 3.34
N TYR A 57 -8.85 14.72 2.30
CA TYR A 57 -7.40 14.75 2.13
C TYR A 57 -6.86 16.15 1.82
N GLU A 58 -7.56 16.95 1.02
CA GLU A 58 -7.22 18.35 0.79
C GLU A 58 -7.23 19.12 2.11
N THR A 59 -8.30 18.97 2.90
CA THR A 59 -8.40 19.58 4.24
C THR A 59 -7.22 19.17 5.13
N PHE A 60 -6.86 17.88 5.09
CA PHE A 60 -5.73 17.34 5.82
C PHE A 60 -4.41 17.98 5.41
N ILE A 61 -4.11 18.03 4.10
CA ILE A 61 -2.87 18.62 3.59
C ILE A 61 -2.80 20.13 3.84
N THR A 62 -3.91 20.86 3.67
CA THR A 62 -3.95 22.29 3.97
C THR A 62 -3.66 22.56 5.45
N ALA A 63 -4.25 21.77 6.36
CA ALA A 63 -4.00 21.90 7.79
C ALA A 63 -2.53 21.59 8.16
N GLN A 64 -1.92 20.59 7.51
CA GLN A 64 -0.49 20.31 7.67
C GLN A 64 0.38 21.48 7.22
N MET A 65 0.09 22.08 6.06
CA MET A 65 0.84 23.20 5.52
C MET A 65 0.72 24.45 6.39
N SER A 66 -0.42 24.65 7.05
CA SER A 66 -0.63 25.77 7.98
C SER A 66 -0.11 25.50 9.39
N GLY A 67 0.42 24.31 9.68
CA GLY A 67 0.88 23.91 11.02
C GLY A 67 -0.25 23.63 12.03
N ASP A 68 -1.51 23.58 11.57
CA ASP A 68 -2.67 23.29 12.42
C ASP A 68 -2.77 21.77 12.64
N THR A 69 -2.01 21.29 13.63
CA THR A 69 -1.84 19.87 13.89
C THR A 69 -3.14 19.21 14.38
N ASP A 70 -3.98 19.94 15.13
CA ASP A 70 -5.25 19.42 15.65
C ASP A 70 -6.28 19.24 14.54
N ARG A 71 -6.36 20.21 13.62
CA ARG A 71 -7.21 20.09 12.43
C ARG A 71 -6.71 18.99 11.48
N ALA A 72 -5.39 18.89 11.28
CA ALA A 72 -4.79 17.81 10.49
C ALA A 72 -5.09 16.43 11.11
N GLN A 73 -4.97 16.29 12.43
CA GLN A 73 -5.30 15.08 13.17
C GLN A 73 -6.79 14.71 13.01
N SER A 74 -7.67 15.69 13.12
CA SER A 74 -9.12 15.48 12.95
C SER A 74 -9.45 15.01 11.53
N ALA A 75 -8.88 15.65 10.51
CA ALA A 75 -9.05 15.25 9.11
C ALA A 75 -8.45 13.86 8.83
N ALA A 76 -7.30 13.53 9.41
CA ALA A 76 -6.70 12.20 9.34
C ALA A 76 -7.64 11.14 9.93
N ASN A 77 -8.24 11.39 11.09
CA ASN A 77 -9.20 10.46 11.71
C ASN A 77 -10.46 10.25 10.86
N VAL A 78 -10.93 11.29 10.15
CA VAL A 78 -12.03 11.15 9.17
C VAL A 78 -11.61 10.24 8.01
N LEU A 79 -10.40 10.42 7.47
CA LEU A 79 -9.87 9.54 6.42
C LEU A 79 -9.80 8.09 6.87
N LEU A 80 -9.33 7.83 8.10
CA LEU A 80 -9.23 6.47 8.63
C LEU A 80 -10.59 5.83 8.90
N SER A 81 -11.55 6.58 9.44
CA SER A 81 -12.86 6.04 9.83
C SER A 81 -13.80 5.83 8.63
N GLN A 82 -13.80 6.76 7.67
CA GLN A 82 -14.76 6.75 6.56
C GLN A 82 -14.16 6.20 5.26
N PHE A 83 -12.84 6.32 5.10
CA PHE A 83 -12.15 6.05 3.83
C PHE A 83 -10.98 5.08 3.97
N LYS A 84 -10.99 4.18 4.99
CA LYS A 84 -9.90 3.22 5.32
C LYS A 84 -9.30 2.48 4.12
N LYS A 85 -10.10 2.19 3.10
CA LYS A 85 -9.68 1.43 1.90
C LYS A 85 -8.98 2.26 0.82
N THR A 86 -8.89 3.58 0.99
CA THR A 86 -8.29 4.52 0.03
C THR A 86 -6.82 4.79 0.34
N SER A 87 -6.02 5.12 -0.68
CA SER A 87 -4.63 5.57 -0.52
C SER A 87 -4.51 6.78 0.41
N TYR A 88 -5.51 7.67 0.42
CA TYR A 88 -5.52 8.84 1.30
C TYR A 88 -5.53 8.46 2.78
N ALA A 89 -6.32 7.45 3.16
CA ALA A 89 -6.32 6.94 4.53
C ALA A 89 -4.95 6.37 4.91
N GLN A 90 -4.28 5.65 4.02
CA GLN A 90 -2.95 5.14 4.34
C GLN A 90 -1.90 6.28 4.46
N LEU A 91 -2.03 7.39 3.72
CA LEU A 91 -1.12 8.55 3.88
C LEU A 91 -1.34 9.23 5.23
N ALA A 92 -2.61 9.38 5.61
CA ALA A 92 -2.98 9.85 6.93
C ALA A 92 -2.41 8.95 8.04
N GLU A 93 -2.55 7.62 7.91
CA GLU A 93 -1.98 6.64 8.84
C GLU A 93 -0.46 6.79 9.00
N PHE A 94 0.26 6.96 7.88
CA PHE A 94 1.71 7.21 7.91
C PHE A 94 2.09 8.51 8.61
N TRP A 95 1.27 9.55 8.46
CA TRP A 95 1.49 10.82 9.13
C TRP A 95 1.19 10.73 10.63
N LEU A 96 0.15 10.02 11.03
CA LEU A 96 -0.15 9.74 12.43
C LEU A 96 0.98 8.97 13.11
N ALA A 97 1.53 7.96 12.43
CA ALA A 97 2.73 7.27 12.90
C ALA A 97 3.90 8.24 13.10
N LYS A 98 4.15 9.15 12.13
CA LYS A 98 5.19 10.17 12.25
C LYS A 98 4.94 11.08 13.47
N MET A 99 3.71 11.54 13.66
CA MET A 99 3.35 12.41 14.78
C MET A 99 3.52 11.74 16.14
N ALA A 100 3.17 10.46 16.22
CA ALA A 100 3.41 9.66 17.41
C ALA A 100 4.93 9.52 17.69
N VAL A 101 5.76 9.29 16.67
CA VAL A 101 7.23 9.27 16.84
C VAL A 101 7.78 10.61 17.33
N GLU A 102 7.33 11.73 16.76
CA GLU A 102 7.77 13.08 17.18
C GLU A 102 7.39 13.38 18.64
N LYS A 103 6.27 12.83 19.11
CA LYS A 103 5.83 12.88 20.51
C LYS A 103 6.43 11.77 21.38
N GLN A 104 7.38 10.99 20.87
CA GLN A 104 8.00 9.82 21.53
C GLN A 104 7.00 8.73 21.96
N GLN A 105 5.80 8.73 21.39
CA GLN A 105 4.75 7.73 21.59
C GLN A 105 4.98 6.52 20.69
N TYR A 106 6.13 5.85 20.85
CA TYR A 106 6.57 4.76 19.96
C TYR A 106 5.58 3.60 19.88
N SER A 107 4.87 3.29 20.97
CA SER A 107 3.83 2.24 20.97
C SER A 107 2.68 2.60 20.01
N LEU A 108 2.20 3.84 20.05
CA LEU A 108 1.16 4.33 19.15
C LEU A 108 1.66 4.39 17.69
N ALA A 109 2.90 4.84 17.47
CA ALA A 109 3.51 4.83 16.15
C ALA A 109 3.58 3.42 15.55
N ASN A 110 3.96 2.43 16.37
CA ASN A 110 4.01 1.03 15.97
C ASN A 110 2.63 0.50 15.59
N GLN A 111 1.58 0.86 16.34
CA GLN A 111 0.20 0.49 16.00
C GLN A 111 -0.20 1.01 14.62
N HIS A 112 0.00 2.30 14.36
CA HIS A 112 -0.30 2.90 13.06
C HIS A 112 0.46 2.24 11.90
N LEU A 113 1.76 1.98 12.07
CA LEU A 113 2.56 1.32 11.02
C LEU A 113 2.16 -0.15 10.84
N MET A 114 1.78 -0.86 11.90
CA MET A 114 1.29 -2.23 11.81
C MET A 114 -0.04 -2.31 11.05
N GLU A 115 -0.95 -1.35 11.24
CA GLU A 115 -2.18 -1.27 10.44
C GLU A 115 -1.87 -1.21 8.94
N ILE A 116 -0.87 -0.43 8.53
CA ILE A 116 -0.42 -0.34 7.14
C ILE A 116 0.17 -1.67 6.67
N VAL A 117 1.06 -2.28 7.46
CA VAL A 117 1.68 -3.57 7.13
C VAL A 117 0.62 -4.66 6.88
N GLN A 118 -0.45 -4.66 7.66
CA GLN A 118 -1.50 -5.68 7.60
C GLN A 118 -2.53 -5.40 6.49
N HIS A 119 -2.91 -4.14 6.27
CA HIS A 119 -4.09 -3.80 5.47
C HIS A 119 -3.81 -3.05 4.16
N ALA A 120 -2.60 -2.51 3.97
CA ALA A 120 -2.30 -1.79 2.73
C ALA A 120 -2.25 -2.77 1.54
N LYS A 121 -3.03 -2.46 0.50
CA LYS A 121 -3.10 -3.26 -0.74
C LYS A 121 -1.78 -3.22 -1.49
N GLU A 122 -1.15 -2.05 -1.54
CA GLU A 122 0.09 -1.82 -2.26
C GLU A 122 1.30 -2.38 -1.47
N PRO A 123 2.07 -3.33 -2.04
CA PRO A 123 3.24 -3.90 -1.36
C PRO A 123 4.24 -2.85 -0.90
N GLY A 124 4.47 -1.80 -1.70
CA GLY A 124 5.44 -0.76 -1.36
C GLY A 124 5.08 0.03 -0.10
N TRP A 125 3.79 0.17 0.22
CA TRP A 125 3.36 0.84 1.45
C TRP A 125 3.67 -0.04 2.67
N ARG A 126 3.45 -1.35 2.54
CA ARG A 126 3.86 -2.31 3.57
C ARG A 126 5.36 -2.26 3.77
N ASP A 127 6.16 -2.24 2.70
CA ASP A 127 7.62 -2.18 2.77
C ASP A 127 8.12 -0.91 3.48
N ILE A 128 7.57 0.27 3.12
CA ILE A 128 7.91 1.53 3.79
C ILE A 128 7.54 1.46 5.27
N ALA A 129 6.37 0.91 5.61
CA ALA A 129 5.95 0.75 7.00
C ALA A 129 6.87 -0.19 7.78
N ARG A 130 7.33 -1.31 7.18
CA ARG A 130 8.32 -2.21 7.79
C ARG A 130 9.65 -1.52 8.05
N ILE A 131 10.14 -0.71 7.10
CA ILE A 131 11.38 0.06 7.28
C ILE A 131 11.24 1.08 8.41
N ARG A 132 10.10 1.77 8.50
CA ARG A 132 9.83 2.73 9.59
C ARG A 132 9.69 2.05 10.95
N LEU A 133 9.02 0.90 11.03
CA LEU A 133 8.97 0.05 12.22
C LEU A 133 10.37 -0.36 12.67
N ALA A 134 11.22 -0.78 11.73
CA ALA A 134 12.60 -1.14 12.05
C ALA A 134 13.39 0.05 12.62
N ARG A 135 13.18 1.28 12.14
CA ARG A 135 13.79 2.49 12.72
C ARG A 135 13.31 2.75 14.15
N ILE A 136 12.01 2.60 14.42
CA ILE A 136 11.48 2.71 15.78
C ILE A 136 12.12 1.68 16.71
N ASN A 137 12.26 0.43 16.24
CA ASN A 137 12.95 -0.61 17.01
C ASN A 137 14.40 -0.22 17.31
N LEU A 138 15.11 0.46 16.41
CA LEU A 138 16.47 0.97 16.68
C LEU A 138 16.52 2.07 17.73
N GLU A 139 15.55 2.99 17.73
CA GLU A 139 15.41 3.99 18.80
C GLU A 139 15.13 3.32 20.16
N GLN A 140 14.42 2.19 20.13
CA GLN A 140 14.12 1.38 21.32
C GLN A 140 15.22 0.36 21.68
N GLN A 141 16.40 0.44 21.05
CA GLN A 141 17.53 -0.50 21.25
C GLN A 141 17.22 -1.98 20.93
N GLN A 142 16.19 -2.23 20.13
CA GLN A 142 15.74 -3.55 19.69
C GLN A 142 16.32 -3.89 18.31
N SER A 143 17.64 -3.81 18.15
CA SER A 143 18.31 -3.93 16.84
C SER A 143 18.08 -5.30 16.18
N GLN A 144 17.99 -6.39 16.96
CA GLN A 144 17.70 -7.71 16.42
C GLN A 144 16.27 -7.78 15.84
N GLN A 145 15.30 -7.16 16.50
CA GLN A 145 13.92 -7.09 16.01
C GLN A 145 13.83 -6.22 14.74
N ALA A 146 14.61 -5.13 14.67
CA ALA A 146 14.74 -4.34 13.45
C ALA A 146 15.25 -5.19 12.27
N LEU A 147 16.29 -6.01 12.48
CA LEU A 147 16.81 -6.91 11.45
C LEU A 147 15.76 -7.91 10.98
N THR A 148 15.03 -8.56 11.90
CA THR A 148 13.96 -9.50 11.56
C THR A 148 12.86 -8.82 10.75
N GLN A 149 12.41 -7.63 11.16
CA GLN A 149 11.37 -6.88 10.46
C GLN A 149 11.74 -6.58 9.00
N LEU A 150 13.03 -6.32 8.73
CA LEU A 150 13.55 -5.98 7.41
C LEU A 150 13.69 -7.18 6.47
N GLN A 151 13.50 -8.43 6.93
CA GLN A 151 13.57 -9.61 6.08
C GLN A 151 12.42 -9.67 5.07
N SER A 152 11.24 -9.15 5.44
CA SER A 152 10.05 -9.19 4.59
C SER A 152 9.92 -8.01 3.62
N VAL A 153 10.95 -7.18 3.49
CA VAL A 153 10.93 -6.00 2.60
C VAL A 153 11.17 -6.43 1.15
N GLY A 154 10.34 -5.96 0.23
CA GLY A 154 10.48 -6.24 -1.22
C GLY A 154 11.74 -5.68 -1.86
N GLN A 155 12.10 -6.20 -3.03
CA GLN A 155 13.35 -5.88 -3.73
C GLN A 155 13.52 -4.39 -4.02
N SER A 156 12.44 -3.70 -4.41
CA SER A 156 12.45 -2.27 -4.75
C SER A 156 12.84 -1.36 -3.59
N TYR A 157 12.71 -1.83 -2.34
CA TYR A 157 13.00 -1.05 -1.14
C TYR A 157 14.25 -1.56 -0.40
N GLN A 158 15.00 -2.52 -0.96
CA GLN A 158 16.18 -3.10 -0.33
C GLN A 158 17.27 -2.07 -0.06
N GLY A 159 17.45 -1.07 -0.92
CA GLY A 159 18.41 0.01 -0.69
C GLY A 159 18.14 0.75 0.63
N LEU A 160 16.88 1.15 0.86
CA LEU A 160 16.46 1.80 2.10
C LEU A 160 16.50 0.86 3.30
N ALA A 161 16.11 -0.41 3.12
CA ALA A 161 16.21 -1.42 4.17
C ALA A 161 17.66 -1.62 4.61
N ASN A 162 18.60 -1.64 3.67
CA ASN A 162 20.02 -1.85 3.95
C ASN A 162 20.66 -0.69 4.72
N VAL A 163 20.16 0.55 4.56
CA VAL A 163 20.57 1.65 5.45
C VAL A 163 20.25 1.31 6.91
N VAL A 164 19.01 0.87 7.16
CA VAL A 164 18.55 0.53 8.52
C VAL A 164 19.21 -0.74 9.04
N ARG A 165 19.52 -1.73 8.19
CA ARG A 165 20.33 -2.90 8.59
C ARG A 165 21.74 -2.49 9.01
N GLY A 166 22.36 -1.56 8.29
CA GLY A 166 23.66 -1.00 8.66
C GLY A 166 23.62 -0.34 10.04
N ASP A 167 22.60 0.47 10.30
CA ASP A 167 22.39 1.10 11.62
C ASP A 167 22.19 0.05 12.73
N ALA A 168 21.39 -1.00 12.46
CA ALA A 168 21.17 -2.10 13.38
C ALA A 168 22.44 -2.87 13.73
N TYR A 169 23.23 -3.24 12.72
CA TYR A 169 24.50 -3.92 12.92
C TYR A 169 25.53 -3.04 13.64
N THR A 170 25.47 -1.72 13.43
CA THR A 170 26.32 -0.76 14.15
C THR A 170 26.01 -0.75 15.64
N GLN A 171 24.72 -0.69 16.02
CA GLN A 171 24.30 -0.77 17.42
C GLN A 171 24.70 -2.11 18.08
N LEU A 172 24.67 -3.21 17.31
CA LEU A 172 25.10 -4.54 17.76
C LEU A 172 26.63 -4.74 17.77
N LYS A 173 27.42 -3.72 17.41
CA LYS A 173 28.89 -3.79 17.25
C LYS A 173 29.36 -4.84 16.23
N GLN A 174 28.48 -5.20 15.29
CA GLN A 174 28.74 -6.13 14.19
C GLN A 174 29.24 -5.35 12.96
N PHE A 175 30.41 -4.74 13.08
CA PHE A 175 30.87 -3.71 12.13
C PHE A 175 31.11 -4.23 10.70
N ALA A 176 31.54 -5.49 10.54
CA ALA A 176 31.71 -6.09 9.21
C ALA A 176 30.35 -6.19 8.48
N GLN A 177 29.31 -6.61 9.19
CA GLN A 177 27.94 -6.68 8.68
C GLN A 177 27.38 -5.28 8.40
N ALA A 178 27.67 -4.31 9.26
CA ALA A 178 27.28 -2.91 9.06
C ALA A 178 27.90 -2.35 7.77
N LYS A 179 29.23 -2.51 7.58
CA LYS A 179 29.95 -2.10 6.35
C LYS A 179 29.30 -2.72 5.12
N LYS A 180 29.07 -4.04 5.14
CA LYS A 180 28.41 -4.76 4.03
C LYS A 180 27.03 -4.18 3.71
N ALA A 181 26.20 -3.96 4.72
CA ALA A 181 24.84 -3.43 4.53
C ALA A 181 24.86 -2.01 3.93
N TYR A 182 25.71 -1.11 4.45
CA TYR A 182 25.82 0.24 3.90
C TYR A 182 26.35 0.26 2.45
N HIS A 183 27.32 -0.59 2.11
CA HIS A 183 27.75 -0.72 0.72
C HIS A 183 26.63 -1.22 -0.19
N GLN A 184 25.87 -2.24 0.23
CA GLN A 184 24.70 -2.70 -0.51
C GLN A 184 23.66 -1.60 -0.68
N ALA A 185 23.43 -0.76 0.33
CA ALA A 185 22.54 0.39 0.23
C ALA A 185 23.02 1.37 -0.86
N LEU A 186 24.31 1.73 -0.88
CA LEU A 186 24.88 2.62 -1.89
C LEU A 186 24.81 2.06 -3.31
N THR A 187 24.90 0.73 -3.48
CA THR A 187 24.74 0.09 -4.80
C THR A 187 23.28 0.06 -5.27
N GLN A 188 22.33 -0.03 -4.34
CA GLN A 188 20.91 -0.21 -4.64
C GLN A 188 20.12 1.10 -4.71
N LEU A 189 20.64 2.18 -4.13
CA LEU A 189 20.04 3.51 -4.17
C LEU A 189 20.54 4.30 -5.38
N PRO A 190 19.74 5.25 -5.90
CA PRO A 190 20.20 6.19 -6.92
C PRO A 190 21.50 6.89 -6.47
N PRO A 191 22.49 7.10 -7.36
CA PRO A 191 23.78 7.70 -6.99
C PRO A 191 23.67 9.08 -6.34
N ASP A 192 22.68 9.87 -6.75
CA ASP A 192 22.36 11.22 -6.30
C ASP A 192 21.36 11.26 -5.12
N ALA A 193 20.95 10.10 -4.60
CA ALA A 193 20.04 10.05 -3.47
C ALA A 193 20.60 10.83 -2.28
N PRO A 194 19.85 11.80 -1.70
CA PRO A 194 20.35 12.66 -0.62
C PRO A 194 20.90 11.89 0.59
N ILE A 195 20.37 10.70 0.86
CA ILE A 195 20.81 9.84 1.96
C ILE A 195 22.21 9.25 1.76
N ASN A 196 22.75 9.22 0.53
CA ASN A 196 24.05 8.63 0.24
C ASN A 196 25.19 9.34 0.97
N ALA A 197 25.11 10.66 1.15
CA ALA A 197 26.10 11.41 1.93
C ALA A 197 26.13 10.93 3.40
N LEU A 198 24.96 10.71 4.00
CA LEU A 198 24.85 10.20 5.35
C LEU A 198 25.37 8.76 5.48
N ILE A 199 25.10 7.90 4.50
CA ILE A 199 25.60 6.51 4.49
C ILE A 199 27.13 6.49 4.43
N LYS A 200 27.75 7.32 3.57
CA LYS A 200 29.21 7.44 3.46
C LYS A 200 29.83 7.94 4.76
N MET A 201 29.21 8.93 5.41
CA MET A 201 29.64 9.41 6.72
C MET A 201 29.58 8.30 7.79
N LYS A 202 28.47 7.56 7.85
CA LYS A 202 28.32 6.42 8.78
C LYS A 202 29.38 5.35 8.54
N LEU A 203 29.65 5.01 7.27
CA LEU A 203 30.71 4.07 6.89
C LEU A 203 32.09 4.52 7.38
N ALA A 204 32.44 5.79 7.19
CA ALA A 204 33.73 6.34 7.61
C ALA A 204 33.92 6.34 9.13
N ASN A 205 32.82 6.44 9.89
CA ASN A 205 32.84 6.43 11.36
C ASN A 205 32.84 5.02 11.96
N LEU A 206 32.74 3.95 11.16
CA LEU A 206 32.83 2.59 11.67
C LEU A 206 34.27 2.26 12.06
N PRO A 207 34.48 1.52 13.18
CA PRO A 207 35.80 1.01 13.53
C PRO A 207 36.39 0.17 12.40
N LEU A 208 37.73 0.17 12.32
CA LEU A 208 38.49 -0.67 11.38
C LEU A 208 38.14 -2.14 11.58
#